data_AF-A0A5J6I5B0-F1
#
_entry.id   AF-A0A5J6I5B0-F1
#
_cell.length_a   1.000
_cell.length_b   1.000
_cell.length_c   1.000
_cell.angle_alpha   90.00
_cell.angle_beta   90.00
_cell.angle_gamma   90.00
#
_symmetry.space_group_name_H-M   'P 1'
#
loop_
_entity.id
_entity.type
_entity.pdbx_description
1 polymer ?
#
loop_
_entity_poly.entity_id
_entity_poly.type
_entity_poly.pdbx_seq_one_letter_code
_entity_poly.pdbx_strand_id
1 'polypeptide(L)'
;MNADEFNALYEVGTPVVAYPSIRPEHPVAVAYQQRVRDGRCFGTTDPCRRLVTRTRTPAWTLGHAAPVVSVDGYAGGIILEHVDVISEDEFAKARAEETAAAVAAQGALPVPVGDQPQPLDDQRLAEIAARVDAASQGPWKVCEDYSDVLDGDGHQIVSHFHDADGQFTAHARQDVPALLAEVQRLNAELAKYVGNEPTLAEEMEYLSRCLNAVRDLCDATEKQATKWENPLPVPEWVEQVRAATDGVRPDDPNDNRHRIFVDGKGNGWISVCSDEGTEWVVPIQPAAHVEQDVKDIADETGSLREIGRCW
;
A
#
# COMPACT_ATOMS: atom_id res chain seq x y z
N MET A 1 -40.77 18.85 1.00
CA MET A 1 -40.01 19.31 -0.19
C MET A 1 -40.48 18.47 -1.37
N ASN A 2 -40.93 19.10 -2.45
CA ASN A 2 -41.28 18.40 -3.69
C ASN A 2 -40.02 18.13 -4.55
N ALA A 3 -40.17 17.39 -5.66
CA ALA A 3 -39.05 17.02 -6.52
C ALA A 3 -38.37 18.24 -7.19
N ASP A 4 -39.14 19.22 -7.64
CA ASP A 4 -38.61 20.42 -8.31
C ASP A 4 -37.83 21.31 -7.33
N GLU A 5 -38.35 21.48 -6.12
CA GLU A 5 -37.66 22.18 -5.03
C GLU A 5 -36.33 21.53 -4.67
N PHE A 6 -36.29 20.19 -4.61
CA PHE A 6 -35.06 19.44 -4.33
C PHE A 6 -34.03 19.62 -5.44
N ASN A 7 -34.45 19.47 -6.71
CA ASN A 7 -33.58 19.61 -7.88
C ASN A 7 -33.06 21.04 -8.07
N ALA A 8 -33.79 22.05 -7.60
CA ALA A 8 -33.33 23.44 -7.63
C ALA A 8 -32.22 23.72 -6.60
N LEU A 9 -32.14 22.93 -5.53
CA LEU A 9 -31.18 23.12 -4.44
C LEU A 9 -29.96 22.20 -4.54
N TYR A 10 -30.13 21.02 -5.14
CA TYR A 10 -29.14 19.95 -5.09
C TYR A 10 -28.92 19.30 -6.45
N GLU A 11 -27.67 19.20 -6.87
CA GLU A 11 -27.28 18.53 -8.12
C GLU A 11 -27.20 17.00 -7.93
N VAL A 12 -27.18 16.26 -9.05
CA VAL A 12 -26.87 14.83 -9.03
C VAL A 12 -25.44 14.63 -8.52
N GLY A 13 -25.25 13.66 -7.62
CA GLY A 13 -23.99 13.42 -6.93
C GLY A 13 -23.93 14.04 -5.53
N THR A 14 -24.99 14.74 -5.10
CA THR A 14 -25.07 15.33 -3.75
C THR A 14 -24.95 14.24 -2.67
N PRO A 15 -24.07 14.40 -1.67
CA PRO A 15 -23.97 13.48 -0.55
C PRO A 15 -25.24 13.45 0.30
N VAL A 16 -25.68 12.23 0.65
CA VAL A 16 -26.89 12.01 1.44
C VAL A 16 -26.74 10.84 2.42
N VAL A 17 -27.49 10.90 3.51
CA VAL A 17 -27.90 9.73 4.27
C VAL A 17 -29.30 9.33 3.83
N ALA A 18 -29.48 8.10 3.35
CA ALA A 18 -30.75 7.63 2.85
C ALA A 18 -31.26 6.40 3.63
N TYR A 19 -32.58 6.34 3.83
CA TYR A 19 -33.26 5.25 4.52
C TYR A 19 -34.30 4.61 3.60
N PRO A 20 -33.95 3.52 2.88
CA PRO A 20 -34.78 3.06 1.78
C PRO A 20 -36.19 2.57 2.16
N SER A 21 -36.39 2.15 3.41
CA SER A 21 -37.69 1.66 3.89
C SER A 21 -38.35 2.64 4.85
N ILE A 22 -37.81 2.84 6.05
CA ILE A 22 -38.34 3.78 7.04
C ILE A 22 -37.22 4.51 7.77
N ARG A 23 -37.48 5.76 8.21
CA ARG A 23 -36.54 6.51 9.04
C ARG A 23 -36.39 5.90 10.45
N PRO A 24 -35.26 6.13 11.12
CA PRO A 24 -35.02 5.64 12.48
C PRO A 24 -36.06 6.11 13.52
N GLU A 25 -36.70 7.26 13.31
CA GLU A 25 -37.69 7.83 14.23
C GLU A 25 -39.08 7.19 14.09
N HIS A 26 -39.31 6.41 13.03
CA HIS A 26 -40.61 5.79 12.79
C HIS A 26 -40.95 4.78 13.90
N PRO A 27 -42.20 4.69 14.40
CA PRO A 27 -42.54 3.79 15.51
C PRO A 27 -42.17 2.32 15.27
N VAL A 28 -42.23 1.85 14.02
CA VAL A 28 -41.81 0.50 13.62
C VAL A 28 -40.28 0.32 13.73
N ALA A 29 -39.50 1.34 13.37
CA ALA A 29 -38.05 1.34 13.48
C ALA A 29 -37.61 1.24 14.94
N VAL A 30 -38.21 2.08 15.79
CA VAL A 30 -37.96 2.08 17.25
C VAL A 30 -38.29 0.72 17.87
N ALA A 31 -39.45 0.15 17.52
CA ALA A 31 -39.84 -1.17 18.02
C ALA A 31 -38.91 -2.29 17.54
N TYR A 32 -38.43 -2.22 16.29
CA TYR A 32 -37.46 -3.17 15.74
C TYR A 32 -36.12 -3.09 16.48
N GLN A 33 -35.56 -1.89 16.65
CA GLN A 33 -34.30 -1.69 17.38
C GLN A 33 -34.39 -2.17 18.83
N GLN A 34 -35.53 -1.95 19.50
CA GLN A 34 -35.75 -2.48 20.84
C GLN A 34 -35.73 -4.01 20.86
N ARG A 35 -36.39 -4.67 19.90
CA ARG A 35 -36.35 -6.14 19.78
C ARG A 35 -34.94 -6.68 19.49
N VAL A 36 -34.16 -5.99 18.67
CA VAL A 36 -32.75 -6.36 18.42
C VAL A 36 -31.94 -6.29 19.73
N ARG A 37 -32.08 -5.22 20.52
CA ARG A 37 -31.43 -5.10 21.83
C ARG A 37 -31.86 -6.19 22.82
N ASP A 38 -33.12 -6.58 22.77
CA ASP A 38 -33.68 -7.64 23.62
C ASP A 38 -33.32 -9.05 23.12
N GLY A 39 -32.61 -9.19 21.99
CA GLY A 39 -32.29 -10.49 21.37
C GLY A 39 -33.49 -11.22 20.76
N ARG A 40 -34.56 -10.49 20.39
CA ARG A 40 -35.86 -11.02 19.92
C ARG A 40 -36.17 -10.70 18.46
N CYS A 41 -35.16 -10.52 17.61
CA CYS A 41 -35.37 -10.21 16.20
C CYS A 41 -35.68 -11.47 15.38
N PHE A 42 -36.69 -11.39 14.50
CA PHE A 42 -37.00 -12.41 13.50
C PHE A 42 -36.69 -11.84 12.11
N GLY A 43 -35.60 -12.32 11.50
CA GLY A 43 -35.15 -11.90 10.18
C GLY A 43 -33.84 -11.11 10.18
N THR A 44 -33.23 -11.03 9.01
CA THR A 44 -31.92 -10.37 8.79
C THR A 44 -32.06 -8.97 8.20
N THR A 45 -33.25 -8.59 7.73
CA THR A 45 -33.48 -7.31 7.07
C THR A 45 -33.76 -6.22 8.10
N ASP A 46 -32.83 -5.27 8.24
CA ASP A 46 -33.04 -4.04 9.02
C ASP A 46 -33.96 -3.08 8.25
N PRO A 47 -35.19 -2.82 8.72
CA PRO A 47 -36.09 -1.86 8.06
C PRO A 47 -35.57 -0.41 8.15
N CYS A 48 -34.57 -0.14 8.98
CA CYS A 48 -33.95 1.16 9.18
C CYS A 48 -32.58 1.24 8.51
N ARG A 49 -32.29 0.36 7.53
CA ARG A 49 -30.99 0.30 6.87
C ARG A 49 -30.56 1.69 6.44
N ARG A 50 -29.50 2.18 7.09
CA ARG A 50 -28.88 3.48 6.81
C ARG A 50 -27.90 3.30 5.65
N LEU A 51 -28.00 4.16 4.63
CA LEU A 51 -27.05 4.23 3.52
C LEU A 51 -26.36 5.59 3.54
N VAL A 52 -25.04 5.61 3.58
CA VAL A 52 -24.23 6.83 3.37
C VAL A 52 -23.77 6.82 1.92
N THR A 53 -24.36 7.67 1.09
CA THR A 53 -24.27 7.53 -0.38
C THR A 53 -24.44 8.88 -1.10
N ARG A 54 -24.53 8.86 -2.43
CA ARG A 54 -24.77 10.03 -3.29
C ARG A 54 -26.03 9.85 -4.12
N THR A 55 -26.68 10.95 -4.48
CA THR A 55 -27.80 10.93 -5.43
C THR A 55 -27.31 10.53 -6.82
N ARG A 56 -28.01 9.60 -7.48
CA ARG A 56 -27.67 9.08 -8.81
C ARG A 56 -28.50 9.70 -9.92
N THR A 57 -29.64 10.30 -9.59
CA THR A 57 -30.56 10.91 -10.55
C THR A 57 -31.13 12.21 -9.98
N PRO A 58 -31.71 13.09 -10.83
CA PRO A 58 -32.63 14.10 -10.34
C PRO A 58 -33.77 13.45 -9.56
N ALA A 59 -34.38 14.18 -8.63
CA ALA A 59 -35.61 13.76 -7.97
C ALA A 59 -36.79 13.79 -8.96
N TRP A 60 -37.74 12.88 -8.79
CA TRP A 60 -38.96 12.79 -9.61
C TRP A 60 -40.17 12.38 -8.77
N THR A 61 -41.36 12.62 -9.28
CA THR A 61 -42.62 12.27 -8.60
C THR A 61 -43.15 10.93 -9.13
N LEU A 62 -43.39 9.96 -8.24
CA LEU A 62 -44.03 8.69 -8.59
C LEU A 62 -45.52 8.88 -8.92
N GLY A 63 -46.14 7.87 -9.54
CA GLY A 63 -47.57 7.91 -9.92
C GLY A 63 -48.55 8.16 -8.76
N HIS A 64 -48.13 7.93 -7.51
CA HIS A 64 -48.89 8.24 -6.29
C HIS A 64 -48.48 9.57 -5.63
N ALA A 65 -47.90 10.49 -6.39
CA ALA A 65 -47.51 11.84 -6.00
C ALA A 65 -46.41 11.97 -4.93
N ALA A 66 -45.72 10.89 -4.55
CA ALA A 66 -44.57 11.01 -3.66
C ALA A 66 -43.29 11.40 -4.43
N PRO A 67 -42.53 12.40 -3.98
CA PRO A 67 -41.26 12.74 -4.56
C PRO A 67 -40.18 11.77 -4.08
N VAL A 68 -39.36 11.26 -5.01
CA VAL A 68 -38.30 10.28 -4.74
C VAL A 68 -37.01 10.63 -5.47
N VAL A 69 -35.89 10.06 -5.03
CA VAL A 69 -34.56 10.16 -5.68
C VAL A 69 -33.86 8.79 -5.69
N SER A 70 -33.09 8.48 -6.73
CA SER A 70 -32.22 7.28 -6.73
C SER A 70 -30.90 7.61 -6.05
N VAL A 71 -30.32 6.65 -5.35
CA VAL A 71 -28.99 6.78 -4.74
C VAL A 71 -28.09 5.62 -5.13
N ASP A 72 -26.78 5.80 -5.02
CA ASP A 72 -25.83 4.72 -5.27
C ASP A 72 -25.98 3.60 -4.24
N GLY A 73 -25.81 2.36 -4.71
CA GLY A 73 -25.96 1.15 -3.87
C GLY A 73 -27.39 0.73 -3.56
N TYR A 74 -28.42 1.42 -4.09
CA TYR A 74 -29.82 1.04 -3.94
C TYR A 74 -30.58 0.98 -5.27
N ALA A 75 -31.36 -0.08 -5.45
CA ALA A 75 -32.22 -0.26 -6.61
C ALA A 75 -33.61 0.30 -6.31
N GLY A 76 -33.95 1.44 -6.92
CA GLY A 76 -35.24 2.10 -6.77
C GLY A 76 -35.10 3.56 -6.29
N GLY A 77 -36.23 4.28 -6.30
CA GLY A 77 -36.32 5.62 -5.74
C GLY A 77 -36.59 5.56 -4.23
N ILE A 78 -35.93 6.42 -3.46
CA ILE A 78 -36.14 6.64 -2.03
C ILE A 78 -36.93 7.93 -1.87
N ILE A 79 -37.99 7.92 -1.07
CA ILE A 79 -38.83 9.10 -0.80
C ILE A 79 -37.96 10.21 -0.21
N LEU A 80 -38.11 11.45 -0.68
CA LEU A 80 -37.27 12.57 -0.22
C LEU A 80 -37.35 12.81 1.29
N GLU A 81 -38.48 12.49 1.92
CA GLU A 81 -38.61 12.55 3.39
C GLU A 81 -37.68 11.57 4.12
N HIS A 82 -37.17 10.54 3.44
CA HIS A 82 -36.22 9.55 3.96
C HIS A 82 -34.78 9.80 3.52
N VAL A 83 -34.49 11.01 3.02
CA VAL A 83 -33.16 11.41 2.55
C VAL A 83 -32.75 12.68 3.29
N ASP A 84 -31.62 12.60 4.00
CA ASP A 84 -31.00 13.76 4.64
C ASP A 84 -29.77 14.16 3.80
N VAL A 85 -29.78 15.38 3.26
CA VAL A 85 -28.61 15.94 2.58
C VAL A 85 -27.56 16.31 3.63
N ILE A 86 -26.31 15.91 3.38
CA ILE A 86 -25.18 16.15 4.28
C ILE A 86 -24.04 16.84 3.54
N SER A 87 -23.15 17.50 4.28
CA SER A 87 -21.92 18.07 3.72
C SER A 87 -20.92 16.99 3.31
N GLU A 88 -19.93 17.35 2.49
CA GLU A 88 -18.83 16.44 2.10
C GLU A 88 -18.01 15.95 3.31
N ASP A 89 -17.79 16.80 4.31
CA ASP A 89 -17.08 16.44 5.53
C ASP A 89 -17.88 15.43 6.37
N GLU A 90 -19.19 15.66 6.51
CA GLU A 90 -20.10 14.72 7.17
C GLU A 90 -20.19 13.39 6.41
N PHE A 91 -20.17 13.43 5.07
CA PHE A 91 -20.14 12.24 4.22
C PHE A 91 -18.87 11.42 4.42
N ALA A 92 -17.69 12.07 4.38
CA ALA A 92 -16.41 11.42 4.62
C ALA A 92 -16.36 10.78 6.01
N LYS A 93 -16.80 11.51 7.04
CA LYS A 93 -16.88 11.00 8.40
C LYS A 93 -17.83 9.81 8.51
N ALA A 94 -19.04 9.92 7.95
CA ALA A 94 -20.05 8.86 8.01
C ALA A 94 -19.63 7.59 7.24
N ARG A 95 -18.91 7.73 6.12
CA ARG A 95 -18.32 6.59 5.39
C ARG A 95 -17.18 5.93 6.15
N ALA A 96 -16.34 6.70 6.83
CA ALA A 96 -15.30 6.16 7.69
C ALA A 96 -15.91 5.36 8.86
N GLU A 97 -16.96 5.87 9.50
CA GLU A 97 -17.70 5.18 10.56
C GLU A 97 -18.38 3.90 10.07
N GLU A 98 -19.05 3.93 8.90
CA GLU A 98 -19.67 2.74 8.29
C GLU A 98 -18.62 1.67 7.96
N THR A 99 -17.48 2.09 7.41
CA THR A 99 -16.35 1.19 7.10
C THR A 99 -15.81 0.57 8.38
N ALA A 100 -15.57 1.36 9.42
CA ALA A 100 -15.09 0.88 10.71
C ALA A 100 -16.08 -0.11 11.36
N ALA A 101 -17.39 0.17 11.29
CA ALA A 101 -18.43 -0.70 11.82
C ALA A 101 -18.53 -2.03 11.03
N ALA A 102 -18.42 -1.99 9.69
CA ALA A 102 -18.40 -3.18 8.86
C ALA A 102 -17.18 -4.07 9.17
N VAL A 103 -16.00 -3.47 9.33
CA VAL A 103 -14.77 -4.16 9.77
C VAL A 103 -14.95 -4.79 11.15
N ALA A 104 -15.56 -4.09 12.10
CA ALA A 104 -15.82 -4.64 13.44
C ALA A 104 -16.83 -5.79 13.43
N ALA A 105 -17.90 -5.69 12.64
CA ALA A 105 -18.99 -6.67 12.60
C ALA A 105 -18.59 -7.99 11.91
N GLN A 106 -17.70 -7.94 10.91
CA GLN A 106 -17.21 -9.13 10.21
C GLN A 106 -16.14 -9.91 10.99
N GLY A 107 -15.72 -9.41 12.17
CA GLY A 107 -14.52 -9.89 12.85
C GLY A 107 -13.28 -9.59 12.00
N ALA A 108 -12.09 -9.93 12.49
CA ALA A 108 -10.89 -9.90 11.66
C ALA A 108 -11.04 -10.88 10.49
N LEU A 109 -11.68 -10.46 9.39
CA LEU A 109 -11.55 -11.15 8.12
C LEU A 109 -10.08 -11.16 7.74
N PRO A 110 -9.59 -12.24 7.10
CA PRO A 110 -8.25 -12.27 6.55
C PRO A 110 -8.11 -11.05 5.63
N VAL A 111 -7.24 -10.17 6.09
CA VAL A 111 -6.81 -8.84 5.64
C VAL A 111 -7.25 -8.46 4.22
N PRO A 112 -7.79 -7.24 4.00
CA PRO A 112 -7.88 -6.68 2.67
C PRO A 112 -6.50 -6.72 2.03
N VAL A 113 -6.46 -7.06 0.75
CA VAL A 113 -5.28 -6.92 -0.10
C VAL A 113 -4.91 -5.43 -0.10
N GLY A 114 -4.09 -5.01 0.86
CA GLY A 114 -3.31 -3.78 0.72
C GLY A 114 -2.40 -3.94 -0.50
N ASP A 115 -1.90 -2.82 -1.03
CA ASP A 115 -1.18 -2.73 -2.31
C ASP A 115 0.10 -3.60 -2.42
N GLN A 116 0.45 -4.38 -1.40
CA GLN A 116 1.46 -5.43 -1.46
C GLN A 116 0.98 -6.69 -0.72
N PRO A 117 0.98 -7.88 -1.38
CA PRO A 117 0.76 -9.13 -0.68
C PRO A 117 1.87 -9.33 0.37
N GLN A 118 1.48 -9.50 1.63
CA GLN A 118 2.45 -9.85 2.68
C GLN A 118 3.09 -11.20 2.36
N PRO A 119 4.41 -11.38 2.60
CA PRO A 119 5.05 -12.68 2.47
C PRO A 119 4.32 -13.73 3.32
N LEU A 120 4.09 -14.92 2.75
CA LEU A 120 3.50 -16.04 3.48
C LEU A 120 4.49 -16.51 4.55
N ASP A 121 4.06 -16.53 5.81
CA ASP A 121 4.84 -17.11 6.89
C ASP A 121 4.83 -18.65 6.84
N ASP A 122 5.75 -19.26 7.59
CA ASP A 122 5.90 -20.72 7.65
C ASP A 122 4.63 -21.42 8.16
N GLN A 123 3.90 -20.78 9.07
CA GLN A 123 2.63 -21.30 9.59
C GLN A 123 1.61 -21.40 8.45
N ARG A 124 1.47 -20.35 7.64
CA ARG A 124 0.51 -20.31 6.56
C ARG A 124 0.87 -21.29 5.45
N LEU A 125 2.16 -21.45 5.15
CA LEU A 125 2.63 -22.48 4.21
C LEU A 125 2.28 -23.89 4.71
N ALA A 126 2.46 -24.17 6.00
CA ALA A 126 2.08 -25.45 6.60
C ALA A 126 0.57 -25.70 6.56
N GLU A 127 -0.26 -24.67 6.79
CA GLU A 127 -1.71 -24.78 6.66
C GLU A 127 -2.16 -25.11 5.23
N ILE A 128 -1.55 -24.45 4.22
CA ILE A 128 -1.86 -24.72 2.82
C ILE A 128 -1.42 -26.15 2.45
N ALA A 129 -0.22 -26.56 2.86
CA ALA A 129 0.27 -27.92 2.65
C ALA A 129 -0.67 -28.97 3.28
N ALA A 130 -1.13 -28.75 4.52
CA ALA A 130 -2.08 -29.65 5.18
C ALA A 130 -3.42 -29.75 4.44
N ARG A 131 -3.92 -28.65 3.85
CA ARG A 131 -5.14 -28.69 3.01
C ARG A 131 -4.92 -29.47 1.72
N VAL A 132 -3.75 -29.34 1.11
CA VAL A 132 -3.36 -30.10 -0.08
C VAL A 132 -3.28 -31.59 0.22
N ASP A 133 -2.68 -31.97 1.34
CA ASP A 133 -2.55 -33.37 1.77
C ASP A 133 -3.90 -34.00 2.14
N ALA A 134 -4.82 -33.20 2.70
CA ALA A 134 -6.17 -33.64 3.03
C ALA A 134 -7.09 -33.80 1.81
N ALA A 135 -6.75 -33.19 0.67
CA ALA A 135 -7.51 -33.30 -0.56
C ALA A 135 -7.35 -34.69 -1.21
N SER A 136 -8.31 -35.09 -2.06
CA SER A 136 -8.21 -36.35 -2.80
C SER A 136 -6.94 -36.41 -3.65
N GLN A 137 -6.43 -37.63 -3.85
CA GLN A 137 -5.22 -37.83 -4.64
C GLN A 137 -5.50 -37.52 -6.12
N GLY A 138 -4.55 -36.87 -6.77
CA GLY A 138 -4.60 -36.57 -8.20
C GLY A 138 -4.16 -37.75 -9.08
N PRO A 139 -4.20 -37.61 -10.41
CA PRO A 139 -4.65 -36.42 -11.12
C PRO A 139 -6.17 -36.29 -11.11
N TRP A 140 -6.66 -35.07 -10.92
CA TRP A 140 -8.07 -34.75 -11.18
C TRP A 140 -8.27 -34.51 -12.68
N LYS A 141 -9.45 -34.82 -13.19
CA LYS A 141 -9.78 -34.71 -14.62
C LYS A 141 -11.13 -34.05 -14.79
N VAL A 142 -11.21 -33.15 -15.77
CA VAL A 142 -12.50 -32.63 -16.23
C VAL A 142 -13.20 -33.74 -17.00
N CYS A 143 -14.45 -34.02 -16.67
CA CYS A 143 -15.30 -34.90 -17.46
C CYS A 143 -15.88 -34.12 -18.64
N GLU A 144 -15.81 -34.66 -19.85
CA GLU A 144 -16.35 -33.98 -21.04
C GLU A 144 -17.87 -34.15 -21.14
N ASP A 145 -18.40 -35.26 -20.63
CA ASP A 145 -19.83 -35.61 -20.72
C ASP A 145 -20.67 -34.95 -19.63
N TYR A 146 -20.04 -34.63 -18.50
CA TYR A 146 -20.67 -34.05 -17.32
C TYR A 146 -19.80 -32.87 -16.88
N SER A 147 -20.38 -31.69 -16.63
CA SER A 147 -19.64 -30.47 -16.26
C SER A 147 -19.06 -30.57 -14.83
N ASP A 148 -18.22 -31.56 -14.61
CA ASP A 148 -17.70 -32.04 -13.34
C ASP A 148 -16.21 -32.31 -13.42
N VAL A 149 -15.50 -32.03 -12.33
CA VAL A 149 -14.13 -32.48 -12.11
C VAL A 149 -14.18 -33.75 -11.26
N LEU A 150 -13.55 -34.81 -11.75
CA LEU A 150 -13.50 -36.12 -11.12
C LEU A 150 -12.10 -36.42 -10.59
N ASP A 151 -12.02 -37.23 -9.54
CA ASP A 151 -10.75 -37.82 -9.09
C ASP A 151 -10.32 -39.05 -9.92
N GLY A 152 -9.22 -39.69 -9.53
CA GLY A 152 -8.69 -40.87 -10.21
C GLY A 152 -9.61 -42.10 -10.19
N ASP A 153 -10.55 -42.15 -9.24
CA ASP A 153 -11.54 -43.23 -9.09
C ASP A 153 -12.88 -42.90 -9.78
N GLY A 154 -13.00 -41.70 -10.36
CA GLY A 154 -14.21 -41.22 -11.02
C GLY A 154 -15.23 -40.58 -10.08
N HIS A 155 -14.88 -40.32 -8.82
CA HIS A 155 -15.77 -39.58 -7.91
C HIS A 155 -15.75 -38.09 -8.23
N GLN A 156 -16.94 -37.49 -8.17
CA GLN A 156 -17.11 -36.06 -8.38
C GLN A 156 -16.50 -35.25 -7.23
N ILE A 157 -15.60 -34.33 -7.57
CA ILE A 157 -14.96 -33.36 -6.66
C ILE A 157 -15.74 -32.05 -6.65
N VAL A 158 -16.06 -31.52 -7.84
CA VAL A 158 -16.80 -30.27 -7.99
C VAL A 158 -17.52 -30.22 -9.33
N SER A 159 -18.68 -29.56 -9.40
CA SER A 159 -19.31 -29.16 -10.66
C SER A 159 -18.87 -27.76 -11.07
N HIS A 160 -18.72 -27.54 -12.36
CA HIS A 160 -18.39 -26.23 -12.94
C HIS A 160 -19.38 -25.85 -14.04
N PHE A 161 -19.51 -24.55 -14.32
CA PHE A 161 -20.36 -24.05 -15.42
C PHE A 161 -19.55 -23.61 -16.64
N HIS A 162 -18.26 -23.33 -16.45
CA HIS A 162 -17.34 -22.96 -17.52
C HIS A 162 -16.17 -23.94 -17.56
N ASP A 163 -15.76 -24.34 -18.75
CA ASP A 163 -14.66 -25.30 -18.93
C ASP A 163 -13.35 -24.80 -18.31
N ALA A 164 -13.12 -23.49 -18.33
CA ALA A 164 -11.94 -22.86 -17.72
C ALA A 164 -11.86 -23.08 -16.20
N ASP A 165 -13.00 -22.98 -15.49
CA ASP A 165 -13.06 -23.19 -14.04
C ASP A 165 -12.79 -24.67 -13.69
N GLY A 166 -13.33 -25.58 -14.50
CA GLY A 166 -13.08 -27.02 -14.39
C GLY A 166 -11.61 -27.36 -14.61
N GLN A 167 -11.00 -26.82 -15.67
CA GLN A 167 -9.57 -27.02 -15.96
C GLN A 167 -8.69 -26.45 -14.85
N PHE A 168 -8.94 -25.22 -14.40
CA PHE A 168 -8.22 -24.62 -13.29
C PHE A 168 -8.28 -25.49 -12.03
N THR A 169 -9.48 -25.98 -11.69
CA THR A 169 -9.65 -26.85 -10.51
C THR A 169 -8.93 -28.18 -10.69
N ALA A 170 -9.01 -28.81 -11.86
CA ALA A 170 -8.33 -30.07 -12.14
C ALA A 170 -6.80 -29.94 -12.02
N HIS A 171 -6.23 -28.82 -12.48
CA HIS A 171 -4.80 -28.52 -12.41
C HIS A 171 -4.31 -28.11 -11.02
N ALA A 172 -5.18 -27.55 -10.17
CA ALA A 172 -4.81 -27.11 -8.83
C ALA A 172 -4.15 -28.22 -7.99
N ARG A 173 -4.52 -29.48 -8.22
CA ARG A 173 -3.94 -30.62 -7.49
C ARG A 173 -2.46 -30.85 -7.79
N GLN A 174 -1.97 -30.46 -8.97
CA GLN A 174 -0.54 -30.49 -9.31
C GLN A 174 0.14 -29.13 -9.06
N ASP A 175 -0.52 -28.03 -9.41
CA ASP A 175 0.09 -26.71 -9.41
C ASP A 175 0.35 -26.19 -8.00
N VAL A 176 -0.59 -26.39 -7.05
CA VAL A 176 -0.40 -25.91 -5.67
C VAL A 176 0.78 -26.59 -4.97
N PRO A 177 0.96 -27.93 -5.00
CA PRO A 177 2.17 -28.56 -4.48
C PRO A 177 3.46 -28.03 -5.13
N ALA A 178 3.47 -27.82 -6.45
CA ALA A 178 4.65 -27.31 -7.16
C ALA A 178 5.01 -25.88 -6.69
N LEU A 179 4.01 -25.02 -6.52
CA LEU A 179 4.19 -23.67 -5.99
C LEU A 179 4.68 -23.68 -4.53
N LEU A 180 4.14 -24.55 -3.68
CA LEU A 180 4.63 -24.70 -2.30
C LEU A 180 6.10 -25.12 -2.25
N ALA A 181 6.50 -26.08 -3.10
CA ALA A 181 7.89 -26.50 -3.21
C ALA A 181 8.81 -25.36 -3.67
N GLU A 182 8.36 -24.54 -4.62
CA GLU A 182 9.14 -23.39 -5.09
C GLU A 182 9.26 -22.29 -4.02
N VAL A 183 8.19 -21.98 -3.29
CA VAL A 183 8.25 -21.03 -2.18
C VAL A 183 9.21 -21.52 -1.09
N GLN A 184 9.18 -22.81 -0.75
CA GLN A 184 10.14 -23.39 0.20
C GLN A 184 11.58 -23.33 -0.31
N ARG A 185 11.81 -23.58 -1.60
CA ARG A 185 13.14 -23.45 -2.22
C ARG A 185 13.66 -22.02 -2.13
N LEU A 186 12.81 -21.04 -2.46
CA LEU A 186 13.12 -19.61 -2.39
C LEU A 186 13.38 -19.17 -0.95
N ASN A 187 12.58 -19.61 0.01
CA ASN A 187 12.82 -19.33 1.43
C ASN A 187 14.16 -19.91 1.90
N ALA A 188 14.49 -21.14 1.50
CA ALA A 188 15.78 -21.75 1.80
C ALA A 188 16.96 -21.04 1.12
N GLU A 189 16.75 -20.47 -0.06
CA GLU A 189 17.74 -19.64 -0.75
C GLU A 189 17.92 -18.29 -0.05
N LEU A 190 16.83 -17.61 0.29
CA LEU A 190 16.83 -16.34 1.02
C LEU A 190 17.49 -16.48 2.39
N ALA A 191 17.23 -17.57 3.10
CA ALA A 191 17.86 -17.87 4.40
C ALA A 191 19.40 -17.97 4.32
N LYS A 192 19.99 -18.19 3.14
CA LYS A 192 21.46 -18.14 2.96
C LYS A 192 22.00 -16.72 3.02
N TYR A 193 21.16 -15.72 2.75
CA TYR A 193 21.54 -14.31 2.71
C TYR A 193 21.13 -13.58 3.99
N VAL A 194 19.97 -13.94 4.58
CA VAL A 194 19.51 -13.38 5.84
C VAL A 194 20.52 -13.64 6.96
N GLY A 195 21.10 -12.57 7.50
CA GLY A 195 22.12 -12.63 8.56
C GLY A 195 23.56 -12.89 8.06
N ASN A 196 23.74 -13.16 6.77
CA ASN A 196 25.05 -13.16 6.10
C ASN A 196 25.27 -11.90 5.26
N GLU A 197 24.24 -11.08 5.08
CA GLU A 197 24.42 -9.70 4.66
C GLU A 197 25.35 -9.02 5.68
N PRO A 198 26.51 -8.51 5.25
CA PRO A 198 27.33 -7.71 6.15
C PRO A 198 26.44 -6.59 6.65
N THR A 199 26.35 -6.49 7.97
CA THR A 199 25.60 -5.43 8.60
C THR A 199 26.09 -4.10 8.04
N LEU A 200 25.22 -3.09 7.99
CA LEU A 200 25.64 -1.73 7.60
C LEU A 200 26.90 -1.30 8.39
N ALA A 201 27.05 -1.75 9.63
CA ALA A 201 28.24 -1.53 10.44
C ALA A 201 29.50 -2.23 9.87
N GLU A 202 29.41 -3.48 9.44
CA GLU A 202 30.53 -4.22 8.84
C GLU A 202 30.94 -3.64 7.48
N GLU A 203 30.00 -3.26 6.63
CA GLU A 203 30.28 -2.54 5.37
C GLU A 203 30.95 -1.19 5.64
N MET A 204 30.43 -0.42 6.60
CA MET A 204 31.04 0.85 7.00
C MET A 204 32.45 0.66 7.59
N GLU A 205 32.69 -0.40 8.36
CA GLU A 205 34.01 -0.72 8.88
C GLU A 205 34.97 -1.11 7.75
N TYR A 206 34.51 -1.92 6.78
CA TYR A 206 35.29 -2.29 5.61
C TYR A 206 35.67 -1.05 4.78
N LEU A 207 34.72 -0.18 4.45
CA LEU A 207 34.97 1.06 3.74
C LEU A 207 35.93 1.98 4.51
N SER A 208 35.76 2.11 5.82
CA SER A 208 36.67 2.87 6.67
C SER A 208 38.09 2.31 6.64
N ARG A 209 38.24 0.99 6.66
CA ARG A 209 39.55 0.30 6.55
C ARG A 209 40.20 0.56 5.18
N CYS A 210 39.43 0.48 4.10
CA CYS A 210 39.92 0.82 2.76
C CYS A 210 40.38 2.29 2.66
N LEU A 211 39.60 3.23 3.20
CA LEU A 211 39.95 4.65 3.21
C LEU A 211 41.22 4.92 4.05
N ASN A 212 41.34 4.29 5.22
CA ASN A 212 42.53 4.42 6.07
C ASN A 212 43.78 3.87 5.38
N ALA A 213 43.69 2.74 4.67
CA ALA A 213 44.81 2.19 3.91
C ALA A 213 45.30 3.15 2.80
N VAL A 214 44.38 3.89 2.16
CA VAL A 214 44.73 4.93 1.17
C VAL A 214 45.43 6.11 1.86
N ARG A 215 44.92 6.57 3.01
CA ARG A 215 45.57 7.64 3.79
C ARG A 215 46.98 7.25 4.26
N ASP A 216 47.17 6.01 4.71
CA ASP A 216 48.47 5.49 5.11
C ASP A 216 49.49 5.51 3.95
N LEU A 217 49.04 5.21 2.72
CA LEU A 217 49.87 5.30 1.52
C LEU A 217 50.28 6.75 1.20
N CYS A 218 49.35 7.70 1.33
CA CYS A 218 49.63 9.13 1.20
C CYS A 218 50.68 9.59 2.23
N ASP A 219 50.49 9.24 3.51
CA ASP A 219 51.43 9.56 4.60
C ASP A 219 52.83 8.97 4.35
N ALA A 220 52.91 7.72 3.88
CA ALA A 220 54.17 7.06 3.56
C ALA A 220 54.91 7.78 2.42
N THR A 221 54.17 8.23 1.40
CA THR A 221 54.69 8.94 0.23
C THR A 221 55.26 10.31 0.63
N GLU A 222 54.53 11.05 1.45
CA GLU A 222 54.96 12.34 1.99
C GLU A 222 56.19 12.24 2.88
N LYS A 223 56.23 11.23 3.77
CA LYS A 223 57.42 10.91 4.57
C LYS A 223 58.62 10.56 3.69
N GLN A 224 58.41 9.84 2.58
CA GLN A 224 59.49 9.49 1.66
C GLN A 224 60.04 10.72 0.91
N ALA A 225 59.17 11.66 0.52
CA ALA A 225 59.55 12.90 -0.14
C ALA A 225 60.41 13.80 0.76
N THR A 226 60.10 13.84 2.05
CA THR A 226 60.77 14.68 3.06
C THR A 226 62.05 14.07 3.66
N LYS A 227 62.33 12.78 3.41
CA LYS A 227 63.43 12.04 4.04
C LYS A 227 64.85 12.44 3.56
N TRP A 228 64.98 13.06 2.39
CA TRP A 228 66.28 13.33 1.76
C TRP A 228 66.85 14.69 2.16
N GLU A 229 68.19 14.84 2.19
CA GLU A 229 68.87 16.11 2.51
C GLU A 229 68.44 17.28 1.61
N ASN A 230 67.89 16.97 0.42
CA ASN A 230 67.19 17.90 -0.44
C ASN A 230 65.78 17.34 -0.71
N PRO A 231 64.74 17.80 0.01
CA PRO A 231 63.41 17.20 -0.06
C PRO A 231 62.83 17.33 -1.47
N LEU A 232 62.26 16.23 -1.96
CA LEU A 232 61.51 16.24 -3.21
C LEU A 232 60.13 16.84 -2.97
N PRO A 233 59.53 17.55 -3.94
CA PRO A 233 58.15 17.96 -3.83
C PRO A 233 57.25 16.74 -3.67
N VAL A 234 56.28 16.82 -2.75
CA VAL A 234 55.22 15.82 -2.61
C VAL A 234 54.44 15.78 -3.93
N PRO A 235 54.18 14.60 -4.51
CA PRO A 235 53.37 14.51 -5.72
C PRO A 235 51.98 15.13 -5.52
N GLU A 236 51.53 15.93 -6.48
CA GLU A 236 50.24 16.65 -6.43
C GLU A 236 49.03 15.72 -6.21
N TRP A 237 49.12 14.47 -6.69
CA TRP A 237 48.07 13.47 -6.49
C TRP A 237 47.83 13.13 -5.01
N VAL A 238 48.81 13.31 -4.12
CA VAL A 238 48.68 13.02 -2.69
C VAL A 238 47.63 13.93 -2.04
N GLU A 239 47.65 15.23 -2.36
CA GLU A 239 46.65 16.18 -1.87
C GLU A 239 45.26 15.89 -2.44
N GLN A 240 45.19 15.59 -3.74
CA GLN A 240 43.94 15.26 -4.41
C GLN A 240 43.29 13.99 -3.83
N VAL A 241 44.09 12.96 -3.54
CA VAL A 241 43.61 11.71 -2.93
C VAL A 241 43.17 11.93 -1.48
N ARG A 242 43.89 12.71 -0.67
CA ARG A 242 43.45 13.05 0.69
C ARG A 242 42.08 13.74 0.68
N ALA A 243 41.95 14.80 -0.13
CA ALA A 243 40.70 15.54 -0.25
C ALA A 243 39.53 14.61 -0.64
N ALA A 244 39.76 13.68 -1.57
CA ALA A 244 38.77 12.68 -1.95
C ALA A 244 38.43 11.70 -0.79
N THR A 245 39.42 11.22 -0.04
CA THR A 245 39.18 10.29 1.11
C THR A 245 38.49 10.95 2.29
N ASP A 246 38.61 12.26 2.43
CA ASP A 246 37.95 13.04 3.49
C ASP A 246 36.48 13.33 3.16
N GLY A 247 36.01 12.93 1.97
CA GLY A 247 34.69 13.30 1.45
C GLY A 247 34.58 14.79 1.12
N VAL A 248 35.68 15.55 1.25
CA VAL A 248 35.73 16.97 0.93
C VAL A 248 36.01 17.10 -0.56
N ARG A 249 34.95 17.04 -1.35
CA ARG A 249 35.05 17.47 -2.75
C ARG A 249 34.83 18.98 -2.78
N PRO A 250 35.78 19.77 -3.31
CA PRO A 250 35.53 21.18 -3.55
C PRO A 250 34.28 21.32 -4.43
N ASP A 251 33.43 22.28 -4.11
CA ASP A 251 32.33 22.61 -4.99
C ASP A 251 32.89 23.21 -6.27
N ASP A 252 32.91 22.40 -7.32
CA ASP A 252 33.17 22.85 -8.67
C ASP A 252 31.87 23.46 -9.22
N PRO A 253 31.84 24.78 -9.49
CA PRO A 253 30.65 25.43 -10.04
C PRO A 253 30.29 24.91 -11.45
N ASN A 254 31.16 24.12 -12.09
CA ASN A 254 30.89 23.46 -13.37
C ASN A 254 30.43 21.99 -13.22
N ASP A 255 30.28 21.47 -11.99
CA ASP A 255 29.76 20.13 -11.76
C ASP A 255 28.24 20.11 -11.92
N ASN A 256 27.79 19.75 -13.12
CA ASN A 256 26.37 19.71 -13.48
C ASN A 256 25.62 18.46 -12.92
N ARG A 257 26.25 17.66 -12.06
CA ARG A 257 25.58 16.49 -11.47
C ARG A 257 24.68 16.91 -10.31
N HIS A 258 23.52 16.26 -10.22
CA HIS A 258 22.61 16.40 -9.10
C HIS A 258 23.19 15.75 -7.84
N ARG A 259 23.11 16.42 -6.69
CA ARG A 259 23.51 15.88 -5.40
C ARG A 259 22.39 15.02 -4.83
N ILE A 260 22.75 13.90 -4.23
CA ILE A 260 21.83 12.99 -3.57
C ILE A 260 22.05 13.12 -2.07
N PHE A 261 20.96 13.35 -1.33
CA PHE A 261 21.00 13.47 0.12
C PHE A 261 20.16 12.39 0.80
N VAL A 262 20.48 12.12 2.06
CA VAL A 262 19.64 11.35 2.99
C VAL A 262 19.42 12.17 4.25
N ASP A 263 18.16 12.29 4.67
CA ASP A 263 17.79 13.02 5.87
C ASP A 263 17.92 12.19 7.16
N GLY A 264 17.70 12.83 8.33
CA GLY A 264 17.75 12.16 9.63
C GLY A 264 16.66 11.10 9.87
N LYS A 265 15.65 11.04 8.99
CA LYS A 265 14.55 10.06 8.99
C LYS A 265 14.80 8.93 7.98
N GLY A 266 15.85 9.00 7.17
CA GLY A 266 16.20 8.01 6.15
C GLY A 266 15.56 8.25 4.78
N ASN A 267 14.91 9.38 4.54
CA ASN A 267 14.35 9.70 3.21
C ASN A 267 15.45 10.21 2.27
N GLY A 268 15.34 9.81 1.01
CA GLY A 268 16.25 10.23 -0.07
C GLY A 268 15.77 11.50 -0.76
N TRP A 269 16.70 12.42 -1.01
CA TRP A 269 16.45 13.70 -1.67
C TRP A 269 17.45 13.89 -2.81
N ILE A 270 17.06 14.66 -3.83
CA ILE A 270 17.93 15.00 -4.97
C ILE A 270 17.90 16.51 -5.21
N SER A 271 19.06 17.12 -5.42
CA SER A 271 19.14 18.55 -5.77
C SER A 271 18.55 18.79 -7.16
N VAL A 272 17.85 19.90 -7.33
CA VAL A 272 17.21 20.26 -8.60
C VAL A 272 17.79 21.55 -9.16
N CYS A 273 17.97 22.55 -8.31
CA CYS A 273 18.54 23.83 -8.69
C CYS A 273 19.22 24.52 -7.50
N SER A 274 20.06 25.51 -7.79
CA SER A 274 20.62 26.43 -6.83
C SER A 274 20.34 27.85 -7.30
N ASP A 275 19.72 28.68 -6.45
CA ASP A 275 19.44 30.09 -6.74
C ASP A 275 19.89 30.97 -5.57
N GLU A 276 20.63 32.04 -5.87
CA GLU A 276 21.15 33.01 -4.88
C GLU A 276 21.85 32.40 -3.64
N GLY A 277 22.44 31.19 -3.78
CA GLY A 277 23.10 30.48 -2.68
C GLY A 277 22.16 29.61 -1.83
N THR A 278 20.90 29.50 -2.22
CA THR A 278 19.93 28.53 -1.71
C THR A 278 19.94 27.28 -2.59
N GLU A 279 20.07 26.11 -1.98
CA GLU A 279 20.02 24.82 -2.67
C GLU A 279 18.66 24.17 -2.46
N TRP A 280 17.99 23.85 -3.56
CA TRP A 280 16.66 23.25 -3.56
C TRP A 280 16.76 21.76 -3.86
N VAL A 281 16.04 20.96 -3.07
CA VAL A 281 15.96 19.50 -3.25
C VAL A 281 14.51 19.04 -3.34
N VAL A 282 14.31 17.87 -3.94
CA VAL A 282 13.01 17.17 -4.01
C VAL A 282 13.15 15.73 -3.52
N PRO A 283 12.10 15.14 -2.93
CA PRO A 283 12.13 13.75 -2.51
C PRO A 283 12.26 12.81 -3.74
N ILE A 284 13.05 11.74 -3.61
CA ILE A 284 13.25 10.73 -4.66
C ILE A 284 12.03 9.80 -4.79
N GLN A 285 11.26 9.64 -3.70
CA GLN A 285 10.04 8.84 -3.67
C GLN A 285 8.83 9.63 -4.20
N PRO A 286 7.76 8.97 -4.67
CA PRO A 286 6.66 9.58 -5.45
C PRO A 286 5.72 10.51 -4.66
N ALA A 287 6.16 11.02 -3.52
CA ALA A 287 5.50 12.14 -2.87
C ALA A 287 5.54 13.36 -3.80
N ALA A 288 4.53 14.24 -3.69
CA ALA A 288 4.43 15.45 -4.50
C ALA A 288 5.79 16.17 -4.61
N HIS A 289 6.16 16.57 -5.83
CA HIS A 289 7.37 17.33 -6.13
C HIS A 289 7.30 18.73 -5.50
N VAL A 290 7.49 18.78 -4.20
CA VAL A 290 7.61 20.03 -3.44
C VAL A 290 9.10 20.26 -3.27
N GLU A 291 9.60 21.29 -3.96
CA GLU A 291 10.95 21.80 -3.75
C GLU A 291 11.06 22.35 -2.33
N GLN A 292 12.11 21.96 -1.63
CA GLN A 292 12.39 22.39 -0.27
C GLN A 292 13.85 22.84 -0.15
N ASP A 293 14.09 23.84 0.70
CA ASP A 293 15.44 24.29 1.05
C ASP A 293 16.13 23.18 1.85
N VAL A 294 17.38 22.88 1.49
CA VAL A 294 18.25 21.94 2.21
C VAL A 294 18.30 22.23 3.72
N LYS A 295 18.32 23.51 4.13
CA LYS A 295 18.36 23.92 5.54
C LYS A 295 17.05 23.59 6.25
N ASP A 296 15.92 23.86 5.61
CA ASP A 296 14.61 23.59 6.20
C ASP A 296 14.44 22.08 6.46
N ILE A 297 14.88 21.24 5.52
CA ILE A 297 14.86 19.78 5.72
C ILE A 297 15.81 19.36 6.84
N ALA A 298 17.03 19.91 6.88
CA ALA A 298 17.99 19.59 7.92
C ALA A 298 17.46 19.97 9.31
N ASP A 299 16.82 21.13 9.44
CA ASP A 299 16.19 21.59 10.69
C ASP A 299 14.98 20.73 11.08
N GLU A 300 14.14 20.31 10.12
CA GLU A 300 12.96 19.48 10.38
C GLU A 300 13.32 18.02 10.73
N THR A 301 14.34 17.47 10.08
CA THR A 301 14.70 16.05 10.18
C THR A 301 15.88 15.80 11.11
N GLY A 302 16.55 16.85 11.57
CA GLY A 302 17.72 16.81 12.43
C GLY A 302 19.06 16.68 11.71
N SER A 303 19.07 16.27 10.43
CA SER A 303 20.29 16.23 9.61
C SER A 303 19.95 16.03 8.13
N LEU A 304 20.75 16.60 7.23
CA LEU A 304 20.75 16.23 5.81
C LEU A 304 22.20 15.97 5.39
N ARG A 305 22.51 14.78 4.88
CA ARG A 305 23.87 14.40 4.46
C ARG A 305 23.91 14.08 2.97
N GLU A 306 24.87 14.64 2.24
CA GLU A 306 25.16 14.22 0.86
C GLU A 306 25.71 12.78 0.88
N ILE A 307 25.10 11.89 0.10
CA ILE A 307 25.51 10.48 -0.04
C ILE A 307 26.07 10.15 -1.43
N GLY A 308 25.95 11.08 -2.39
CA GLY A 308 26.46 10.87 -3.73
C GLY A 308 26.01 11.95 -4.72
N ARG A 309 26.35 11.75 -5.99
CA ARG A 309 25.92 12.60 -7.10
C ARG A 309 25.52 11.75 -8.31
N CYS A 310 24.50 12.15 -9.05
CA CYS A 310 24.06 11.50 -10.29
C CYS A 310 23.90 12.50 -11.45
N TRP A 311 23.92 11.98 -12.68
CA TRP A 311 23.63 12.75 -13.89
C TRP A 311 22.13 12.88 -14.11
#